data_AF-A0A379AGV0-F1
#
_entry.id   AF-A0A379AGV0-F1
#
_cell.length_a   1.000
_cell.length_b   1.000
_cell.length_c   1.000
_cell.angle_alpha   90.00
_cell.angle_beta   90.00
_cell.angle_gamma   90.00
#
_symmetry.space_group_name_H-M   'P 1'
#
loop_
_entity.id
_entity.type
_entity.pdbx_description
1 polymer ?
#
loop_
_entity_poly.entity_id
_entity_poly.type
_entity_poly.pdbx_seq_one_letter_code
_entity_poly.pdbx_strand_id
1 'polypeptide(L)' 'MWSEYALEVVDAVARGGSFSAAAQELHRVPSAISYTVRQLEKLAGGTAV' A
#
# COMPACT_ATOMS: atom_id res chain seq x y z
N MET A 1 4.66 14.31 4.15
CA MET A 1 5.83 13.94 3.33
C MET A 1 5.60 12.52 2.86
N TRP A 2 5.41 12.30 1.57
CA TRP A 2 5.19 10.96 1.02
C TRP A 2 6.52 10.20 1.08
N SER A 3 6.49 8.94 1.53
CA SER A 3 7.67 8.07 1.54
C SER A 3 7.77 7.34 0.20
N GLU A 4 8.98 7.18 -0.34
CA GLU A 4 9.23 6.42 -1.58
C GLU A 4 8.64 5.00 -1.49
N TYR A 5 8.78 4.36 -0.34
CA TYR A 5 8.18 3.06 -0.05
C TYR A 5 6.65 3.06 -0.21
N ALA A 6 5.98 4.16 0.13
CA ALA A 6 4.53 4.23 0.05
C ALA A 6 4.04 4.26 -1.42
N LEU A 7 4.82 4.89 -2.30
CA LEU A 7 4.57 4.86 -3.75
C LEU A 7 4.86 3.46 -4.32
N GLU A 8 5.94 2.80 -3.91
CA GLU A 8 6.23 1.41 -4.29
C GLU A 8 5.10 0.45 -3.88
N VAL A 9 4.57 0.59 -2.66
CA VAL A 9 3.44 -0.21 -2.17
C VAL A 9 2.22 -0.02 -3.08
N VAL A 10 1.88 1.21 -3.44
CA VAL A 10 0.72 1.48 -4.32
C VAL A 10 0.94 0.92 -5.72
N ASP A 11 2.13 1.10 -6.29
CA ASP A 11 2.47 0.56 -7.61
C ASP A 11 2.43 -0.98 -7.63
N ALA A 12 3.02 -1.63 -6.62
CA ALA A 12 2.99 -3.08 -6.47
C ALA A 12 1.56 -3.62 -6.30
N VAL A 13 0.70 -2.91 -5.54
CA VAL A 13 -0.72 -3.28 -5.40
C VAL A 13 -1.47 -3.08 -6.71
N ALA A 14 -1.24 -1.99 -7.43
CA ALA A 14 -1.87 -1.72 -8.72
C ALA A 14 -1.48 -2.75 -9.79
N ARG A 15 -0.20 -3.17 -9.81
CA ARG A 15 0.33 -4.23 -10.67
C ARG A 15 -0.18 -5.62 -10.30
N GLY A 16 -0.15 -5.95 -9.00
CA GLY A 16 -0.48 -7.28 -8.48
C GLY A 16 -1.98 -7.52 -8.24
N GLY A 17 -2.80 -6.47 -8.27
CA GLY A 17 -4.24 -6.51 -8.06
C GLY A 17 -4.68 -6.94 -6.65
N SER A 18 -3.75 -7.22 -5.74
CA SER A 18 -4.03 -7.65 -4.37
C SER A 18 -2.91 -7.28 -3.40
N PHE A 19 -3.26 -7.10 -2.12
CA PHE A 19 -2.27 -6.85 -1.07
C PHE A 19 -1.32 -8.03 -0.85
N SER A 20 -1.79 -9.27 -1.07
CA SER A 20 -0.96 -10.46 -0.95
C SER A 20 0.10 -10.55 -2.06
N ALA A 21 -0.25 -10.22 -3.30
CA ALA A 21 0.70 -10.19 -4.41
C ALA A 21 1.78 -9.10 -4.19
N ALA A 22 1.37 -7.90 -3.80
CA ALA A 22 2.30 -6.82 -3.48
C ALA A 22 3.22 -7.17 -2.29
N ALA A 23 2.68 -7.88 -1.28
CA ALA A 23 3.47 -8.34 -0.14
C ALA A 23 4.54 -9.36 -0.55
N GLN A 24 4.22 -10.28 -1.47
CA GLN A 24 5.19 -11.21 -2.02
C GLN A 24 6.29 -10.50 -2.81
N GLU A 25 5.91 -9.53 -3.66
CA GLU A 25 6.85 -8.76 -4.48
C GLU A 25 7.80 -7.90 -3.63
N LEU A 26 7.28 -7.26 -2.58
CA LEU A 26 8.06 -6.40 -1.70
C LEU A 26 8.74 -7.16 -0.54
N HIS A 27 8.62 -8.49 -0.49
CA HIS A 27 9.10 -9.33 0.61
C HIS A 27 8.61 -8.86 1.99
N ARG A 28 7.34 -8.46 2.06
CA ARG A 28 6.67 -7.99 3.28
C ARG A 28 5.48 -8.87 3.63
N VAL A 29 4.90 -8.61 4.80
CA VAL A 29 3.64 -9.21 5.22
C VAL A 29 2.45 -8.41 4.66
N PRO A 30 1.33 -9.05 4.25
CA PRO A 30 0.18 -8.35 3.67
C PRO A 30 -0.43 -7.28 4.59
N SER A 31 -0.36 -7.48 5.91
CA SER A 31 -0.83 -6.50 6.91
C SER A 31 -0.03 -5.20 6.91
N ALA A 32 1.26 -5.24 6.57
CA ALA A 32 2.08 -4.04 6.44
C ALA A 32 1.69 -3.25 5.19
N ILE A 33 1.41 -3.95 4.08
CA ILE A 33 0.95 -3.34 2.82
C ILE A 33 -0.39 -2.64 3.04
N SER A 34 -1.38 -3.33 3.63
CA SER A 34 -2.70 -2.75 3.88
C SER A 34 -2.65 -1.57 4.85
N TYR A 35 -1.77 -1.62 5.85
CA TYR A 35 -1.55 -0.49 6.75
C TYR A 35 -0.99 0.73 6.00
N THR A 36 0.02 0.55 5.16
CA THR A 36 0.61 1.65 4.36
C THR A 36 -0.40 2.26 3.41
N VAL A 37 -1.19 1.45 2.69
CA VAL A 37 -2.25 1.95 1.80
C VAL A 37 -3.29 2.75 2.60
N ARG A 38 -3.72 2.25 3.75
CA ARG A 38 -4.69 2.97 4.60
C ARG A 38 -4.15 4.28 5.16
N GLN A 39 -2.85 4.39 5.41
CA GLN A 39 -2.22 5.66 5.78
C GLN A 39 -2.20 6.63 4.60
N LEU A 40 -1.94 6.14 3.38
CA LEU A 40 -1.97 6.96 2.17
C LEU A 40 -3.37 7.49 1.87
N GLU A 41 -4.41 6.66 2.02
CA GLU A 41 -5.81 7.08 1.86
C GLU A 41 -6.16 8.19 2.86
N LYS A 42 -5.75 8.05 4.13
CA LYS A 42 -5.93 9.10 5.15
C LYS A 42 -5.23 10.40 4.78
N LEU A 43 -4.01 10.31 4.26
CA LEU A 43 -3.23 11.47 3.82
C LEU A 43 -3.84 12.13 2.57
N ALA A 44 -4.43 11.36 1.67
CA ALA A 44 -5.13 11.83 0.47
C ALA A 44 -6.52 12.43 0.77
N GLY A 45 -6.97 12.41 2.03
CA GLY A 45 -8.29 12.93 2.43
C GLY A 45 -9.44 11.93 2.25
N GLY A 46 -9.14 10.66 2.00
CA GLY A 46 -10.11 9.58 1.90
C GLY A 46 -10.61 9.15 3.28
N THR A 47 -11.84 9.54 3.62
CA THR A 47 -12.60 8.96 4.73
C THR A 47 -12.91 7.51 4.34
N ALA A 48 -12.33 6.54 5.04
CA ALA A 48 -12.75 5.15 4.94
C ALA A 48 -14.22 5.06 5.42
N VAL A 49 -15.15 5.10 4.47
CA VAL A 49 -16.55 4.71 4.63
C VAL A 49 -16.69 3.21 4.40
#